data_AF-A0A1I3SLV1-F1
#
_entry.id   AF-A0A1I3SLV1-F1
#
_cell.length_a   1.000
_cell.length_b   1.000
_cell.length_c   1.000
_cell.angle_alpha   90.00
_cell.angle_beta   90.00
_cell.angle_gamma   90.00
#
_symmetry.space_group_name_H-M   'P 1'
#
loop_
_entity.id
_entity.type
_entity.pdbx_description
1 polymer ?
#
loop_
_entity_poly.entity_id
_entity_poly.type
_entity_poly.pdbx_seq_one_letter_code
_entity_poly.pdbx_strand_id
1 'polypeptide(L)'
;MKHTILLLFIFLLSCGNNTKAEKFDEVKWRNGSQIERGNMSTDLVESKILIGKSKSEVIEKIGYPKDSTKTNFYYLIDFGYMTPFHLDVNFDSIDLKVKDATLTD
;
A
#
# COMPACT_ATOMS: atom_id res chain seq x y z
N MET A 1 -53.30 21.10 8.02
CA MET A 1 -52.46 22.01 8.82
C MET A 1 -51.33 21.21 9.45
N LYS A 2 -50.10 21.59 9.13
CA LYS A 2 -48.84 21.47 9.87
C LYS A 2 -48.75 20.36 10.94
N HIS A 3 -47.88 19.37 10.71
CA HIS A 3 -46.88 19.00 11.72
C HIS A 3 -45.58 18.63 11.01
N THR A 4 -44.71 19.64 10.94
CA THR A 4 -43.28 19.53 10.70
C THR A 4 -42.68 18.67 11.81
N ILE A 5 -42.04 17.55 11.48
CA ILE A 5 -41.11 16.87 12.39
C ILE A 5 -39.74 16.86 11.71
N LEU A 6 -38.95 17.83 12.16
CA LEU A 6 -37.51 17.93 12.02
C LEU A 6 -36.87 16.82 12.86
N LEU A 7 -36.17 15.88 12.21
CA LEU A 7 -35.23 14.99 12.90
C LEU A 7 -33.87 15.07 12.19
N LEU A 8 -33.13 16.06 12.68
CA LEU A 8 -31.71 16.29 12.54
C LEU A 8 -30.99 15.19 13.34
N PHE A 9 -30.41 14.16 12.73
CA PHE A 9 -29.52 13.25 13.47
C PHE A 9 -28.33 12.80 12.60
N ILE A 10 -27.23 13.52 12.84
CA ILE A 10 -25.84 13.07 12.86
C ILE A 10 -25.15 12.91 11.50
N PHE A 11 -24.49 14.01 11.15
CA PHE A 11 -23.17 14.03 10.54
C PHE A 11 -22.29 12.93 11.17
N LEU A 12 -22.07 11.84 10.44
CA LEU A 12 -20.85 11.06 10.61
C LEU A 12 -19.72 11.90 9.98
N LEU A 13 -19.22 12.85 10.78
CA LEU A 13 -17.85 13.31 10.64
C LEU A 13 -16.97 12.09 10.90
N SER A 14 -16.70 11.34 9.83
CA SER A 14 -15.57 10.41 9.83
C SER A 14 -14.34 11.26 10.08
N CYS A 15 -13.81 11.18 11.30
CA CYS A 15 -12.47 11.62 11.63
C CYS A 15 -11.47 10.73 10.86
N GLY A 16 -11.38 10.94 9.56
CA GLY A 16 -10.24 10.49 8.78
C GLY A 16 -9.08 11.36 9.19
N ASN A 17 -8.15 10.82 9.98
CA ASN A 17 -6.80 11.36 10.07
C ASN A 17 -6.21 11.31 8.66
N ASN A 18 -6.47 12.37 7.88
CA ASN A 18 -5.97 12.54 6.53
C ASN A 18 -4.49 12.94 6.59
N THR A 19 -3.64 12.08 7.14
CA THR A 19 -2.30 11.96 6.57
C THR A 19 -2.54 11.38 5.19
N LYS A 20 -2.75 12.24 4.19
CA LYS A 20 -2.94 11.80 2.81
C LYS A 20 -1.70 10.96 2.48
N ALA A 21 -1.90 9.65 2.32
CA ALA A 21 -0.85 8.77 1.81
C ALA A 21 -0.25 9.42 0.57
N GLU A 22 1.07 9.46 0.51
CA GLU A 22 1.75 10.04 -0.62
C GLU A 22 1.43 9.19 -1.86
N LYS A 23 1.22 9.83 -3.01
CA LYS A 23 1.01 9.10 -4.25
C LYS A 23 2.26 8.31 -4.62
N PHE A 24 2.06 7.09 -5.10
CA PHE A 24 3.17 6.26 -5.52
C PHE A 24 3.90 6.93 -6.69
N ASP A 25 5.18 7.24 -6.47
CA ASP A 25 6.11 7.70 -7.49
C ASP A 25 7.26 6.69 -7.60
N GLU A 26 7.41 6.10 -8.77
CA GLU A 26 8.40 5.05 -9.04
C GLU A 26 9.84 5.53 -8.86
N VAL A 27 10.14 6.76 -9.28
CA VAL A 27 11.50 7.32 -9.18
C VAL A 27 11.84 7.61 -7.72
N LYS A 28 10.90 8.20 -6.97
CA LYS A 28 11.05 8.45 -5.53
C LYS A 28 11.15 7.14 -4.76
N TRP A 29 10.33 6.13 -5.07
CA TRP A 29 10.37 4.84 -4.40
C TRP A 29 11.73 4.16 -4.52
N ARG A 30 12.27 4.11 -5.75
CA ARG A 30 13.53 3.44 -6.04
C ARG A 30 14.75 4.12 -5.40
N ASN A 31 14.70 5.44 -5.25
CA ASN A 31 15.78 6.22 -4.66
C ASN A 31 15.58 6.54 -3.17
N GLY A 32 14.39 6.26 -2.64
CA GLY A 32 13.98 6.64 -1.30
C GLY A 32 14.54 5.74 -0.20
N SER A 33 14.58 6.30 0.99
CA SER A 33 14.72 5.59 2.26
C SER A 33 13.50 4.69 2.54
N GLN A 34 13.60 3.87 3.60
CA GLN A 34 12.46 3.05 4.05
C GLN A 34 11.27 3.90 4.48
N ILE A 35 11.52 5.06 5.11
CA ILE A 35 10.49 6.03 5.51
C ILE A 35 9.78 6.60 4.28
N GLU A 36 10.53 7.01 3.26
CA GLU A 36 9.94 7.53 2.02
C GLU A 36 9.11 6.47 1.30
N ARG A 37 9.58 5.21 1.27
CA ARG A 37 8.78 4.10 0.75
C ARG A 37 7.51 3.88 1.57
N GLY A 38 7.59 3.91 2.90
CA GLY A 38 6.42 3.78 3.78
C GLY A 38 5.35 4.83 3.48
N ASN A 39 5.74 6.09 3.29
CA ASN A 39 4.82 7.18 2.95
C ASN A 39 4.00 6.95 1.66
N MET A 40 4.54 6.18 0.70
CA MET A 40 3.90 5.85 -0.57
C MET A 40 3.22 4.47 -0.59
N SER A 41 3.56 3.60 0.37
CA SER A 41 3.21 2.18 0.35
C SER A 41 1.70 1.92 0.37
N THR A 42 0.93 2.77 1.06
CA THR A 42 -0.54 2.69 1.07
C THR A 42 -1.13 2.91 -0.31
N ASP A 43 -0.70 3.96 -1.03
CA ASP A 43 -1.20 4.22 -2.40
C ASP A 43 -0.73 3.13 -3.38
N LEU A 44 0.50 2.60 -3.21
CA LEU A 44 1.01 1.48 -4.01
C LEU A 44 0.11 0.23 -3.89
N VAL A 45 -0.35 -0.09 -2.68
CA VAL A 45 -1.25 -1.22 -2.42
C VAL A 45 -2.67 -0.92 -2.90
N GLU A 46 -3.25 0.21 -2.50
CA GLU A 46 -4.65 0.54 -2.78
C GLU A 46 -4.92 0.80 -4.27
N SER A 47 -3.95 1.36 -4.99
CA SER A 47 -4.04 1.57 -6.44
C SER A 47 -3.95 0.27 -7.25
N LYS A 48 -3.55 -0.84 -6.62
CA LYS A 48 -3.39 -2.16 -7.24
C LYS A 48 -2.43 -2.15 -8.43
N ILE A 49 -1.50 -1.20 -8.50
CA ILE A 49 -0.60 -1.03 -9.66
C ILE A 49 0.30 -2.25 -9.89
N LEU A 50 0.54 -3.07 -8.86
CA LEU A 50 1.36 -4.28 -8.96
C LEU A 50 0.57 -5.52 -9.39
N ILE A 51 -0.76 -5.54 -9.23
CA ILE A 51 -1.57 -6.74 -9.47
C ILE A 51 -1.43 -7.21 -10.92
N GLY A 52 -1.22 -8.51 -11.10
CA GLY A 52 -1.03 -9.15 -12.40
C GLY A 52 0.37 -9.02 -13.01
N LYS A 53 1.28 -8.25 -12.39
CA LYS A 53 2.67 -8.12 -12.87
C LYS A 53 3.46 -9.41 -12.62
N SER A 54 4.39 -9.71 -13.50
CA SER A 54 5.43 -10.71 -13.28
C SER A 54 6.47 -10.22 -12.27
N LYS A 55 7.28 -11.14 -11.74
CA LYS A 55 8.42 -10.79 -10.87
C LYS A 55 9.37 -9.76 -11.48
N SER A 56 9.70 -9.88 -12.76
CA SER A 56 10.59 -8.94 -13.44
C SER A 56 9.98 -7.56 -13.55
N GLU A 57 8.69 -7.47 -13.87
CA GLU A 57 7.99 -6.17 -13.93
C GLU A 57 7.87 -5.51 -12.56
N VAL A 58 7.71 -6.29 -11.48
CA VAL A 58 7.75 -5.76 -10.11
C VAL A 58 9.14 -5.21 -9.80
N ILE A 59 10.21 -5.94 -10.14
CA ILE A 59 11.59 -5.49 -9.93
C ILE A 59 11.90 -4.22 -10.73
N GLU A 60 11.42 -4.14 -11.98
CA GLU A 60 11.56 -2.95 -12.81
C GLU A 60 10.86 -1.75 -12.16
N LYS A 61 9.62 -1.95 -11.68
CA LYS A 61 8.75 -0.90 -11.16
C LYS A 61 9.14 -0.39 -9.77
N ILE A 62 9.50 -1.28 -8.84
CA ILE A 62 9.69 -0.94 -7.42
C ILE A 62 11.04 -1.40 -6.87
N GLY A 63 11.93 -1.93 -7.72
CA GLY A 63 13.26 -2.39 -7.35
C GLY A 63 13.31 -3.80 -6.78
N TYR A 64 14.52 -4.23 -6.45
CA TYR A 64 14.75 -5.53 -5.82
C TYR A 64 14.25 -5.55 -4.36
N PRO A 65 13.62 -6.65 -3.92
CA PRO A 65 13.22 -6.77 -2.54
C PRO A 65 14.41 -6.99 -1.61
N LYS A 66 14.17 -6.83 -0.31
CA LYS A 66 15.15 -7.18 0.72
C LYS A 66 15.37 -8.70 0.77
N ASP A 67 14.29 -9.46 0.63
CA ASP A 67 14.29 -10.92 0.58
C ASP A 67 13.19 -11.44 -0.36
N SER A 68 13.30 -12.70 -0.78
CA SER A 68 12.34 -13.30 -1.70
C SER A 68 12.22 -14.82 -1.54
N THR A 69 11.03 -15.33 -1.82
CA THR A 69 10.78 -16.76 -2.04
C THR A 69 10.32 -17.01 -3.49
N LYS A 70 9.94 -18.26 -3.78
CA LYS A 70 9.29 -18.61 -5.04
C LYS A 70 8.01 -17.79 -5.26
N THR A 71 7.24 -17.46 -4.23
CA THR A 71 5.90 -16.86 -4.36
C THR A 71 5.71 -15.57 -3.59
N ASN A 72 6.79 -14.97 -3.06
CA ASN A 72 6.69 -13.72 -2.32
C ASN A 72 7.97 -12.88 -2.48
N PHE A 73 7.80 -11.56 -2.54
CA PHE A 73 8.87 -10.57 -2.34
C PHE A 73 8.61 -9.74 -1.08
N TYR A 74 9.65 -9.57 -0.25
CA TYR A 74 9.61 -8.82 1.00
C TYR A 74 10.38 -7.50 0.88
N TYR A 75 9.68 -6.37 0.99
CA TYR A 75 10.27 -5.03 0.93
C TYR A 75 10.25 -4.36 2.30
N LEU A 76 11.39 -3.79 2.71
CA LEU A 76 11.46 -2.98 3.93
C LEU A 76 10.86 -1.59 3.69
N ILE A 77 9.91 -1.23 4.55
CA ILE A 77 9.29 0.09 4.63
C ILE A 77 9.24 0.54 6.10
N ASP A 78 9.05 1.84 6.32
CA ASP A 78 8.97 2.41 7.66
C ASP A 78 7.90 3.51 7.67
N PHE A 79 7.02 3.50 8.66
CA PHE A 79 6.00 4.53 8.86
C PHE A 79 6.39 5.56 9.94
N GLY A 80 7.62 5.51 10.47
CA GLY A 80 8.11 6.35 11.54
C GLY A 80 7.72 5.87 12.94
N TYR A 81 7.38 4.58 13.09
CA TYR A 81 7.06 3.94 14.37
C TYR A 81 8.22 3.09 14.88
N MET A 82 8.15 2.61 16.12
CA MET A 82 9.21 1.79 16.74
C MET A 82 9.27 0.33 16.24
N THR A 83 8.36 -0.08 15.35
CA THR A 83 8.29 -1.45 14.81
C THR A 83 8.64 -1.46 13.32
N PRO A 84 9.38 -2.48 12.84
CA PRO A 84 9.62 -2.64 11.41
C PRO A 84 8.30 -2.93 10.69
N PHE A 85 8.18 -2.46 9.45
CA PHE A 85 7.05 -2.81 8.58
C PHE A 85 7.58 -3.36 7.26
N HIS A 86 6.74 -4.19 6.64
CA HIS A 86 7.04 -4.82 5.37
C HIS A 86 5.93 -4.56 4.37
N LEU A 87 6.32 -4.44 3.10
CA LEU A 87 5.43 -4.63 1.97
C LEU A 87 5.71 -6.03 1.41
N ASP A 88 4.69 -6.87 1.49
CA ASP A 88 4.69 -8.22 0.95
C ASP A 88 4.00 -8.23 -0.40
N VAL A 89 4.72 -8.63 -1.44
CA VAL A 89 4.15 -8.82 -2.79
C VAL A 89 4.03 -10.31 -3.05
N ASN A 90 2.80 -10.82 -3.02
CA ASN A 90 2.47 -12.22 -3.13
C ASN A 90 2.15 -12.59 -4.59
N PHE A 91 2.84 -13.62 -5.10
CA PHE A 91 2.65 -14.14 -6.45
C PHE A 91 1.80 -15.41 -6.41
N ASP A 92 0.93 -15.59 -7.41
CA ASP A 92 0.23 -16.85 -7.62
C ASP A 92 1.22 -17.97 -7.92
N SER A 93 1.00 -19.15 -7.34
CA SER A 93 1.94 -20.26 -7.45
C SER A 93 1.99 -20.92 -8.84
N ILE A 94 0.99 -20.67 -9.68
CA ILE A 94 0.83 -21.29 -11.01
C ILE A 94 1.44 -20.39 -12.08
N ASP A 95 0.98 -19.14 -12.18
CA ASP A 95 1.40 -18.22 -13.25
C ASP A 95 2.48 -17.21 -12.82
N LEU A 96 2.85 -17.20 -11.53
CA LEU A 96 3.86 -16.32 -10.93
C LEU A 96 3.59 -14.83 -11.16
N LYS A 97 2.32 -14.45 -11.27
CA LYS A 97 1.88 -13.04 -11.30
C LYS A 97 1.44 -12.58 -9.92
N VAL A 98 1.57 -11.28 -9.65
CA VAL A 98 1.12 -10.70 -8.38
C VAL A 98 -0.37 -10.94 -8.21
N LYS A 99 -0.73 -11.68 -7.16
CA LYS A 99 -2.09 -11.92 -6.72
C LYS A 99 -2.53 -10.88 -5.69
N ASP A 100 -1.61 -10.46 -4.84
CA ASP A 100 -1.88 -9.59 -3.70
C ASP A 100 -0.64 -8.81 -3.29
N ALA A 101 -0.84 -7.62 -2.72
CA ALA A 101 0.20 -6.83 -2.09
C ALA A 101 -0.33 -6.29 -0.76
N THR A 102 0.38 -6.55 0.33
CA THR A 102 -0.09 -6.24 1.69
C THR A 102 0.98 -5.58 2.53
N LEU A 103 0.55 -4.76 3.49
CA LEU A 103 1.42 -4.13 4.48
C LEU A 103 1.33 -4.94 5.77
N THR A 104 2.47 -5.36 6.31
CA THR A 104 2.57 -6.23 7.49
C THR A 104 3.55 -5.63 8.51
N ASP A 105 3.31 -5.88 9.80
CA ASP A 105 4.18 -5.53 10.93
C ASP A 105 5.17 -6.66 11.29
#